data_AF-A0A8D9B402-F1
#
_entry.id   AF-A0A8D9B402-F1
#
_cell.length_a   1.000
_cell.length_b   1.000
_cell.length_c   1.000
_cell.angle_alpha   90.00
_cell.angle_beta   90.00
_cell.angle_gamma   90.00
#
_symmetry.space_group_name_H-M   'P 1'
#
loop_
_entity.id
_entity.type
_entity.pdbx_description
1 polymer ?
#
loop_
_entity_poly.entity_id
_entity_poly.type
_entity_poly.pdbx_seq_one_letter_code
_entity_poly.pdbx_strand_id
1 'polypeptide(L)'
;KKFFFFYSKNKKISIKILKKICDQKSILLNRAPTLHRMGIQSFKILLTQDKTIKLHPLVCLSYNADFDGDQMAIHLPLTINAQVESNYLLLSMNNIISPSNGEPIIIPTQDIVMGIYCLTFNYNYDYIIFYHINEVLNYFNIN
;
A
#
# COMPACT_ATOMS: atom_id res chain seq x y z
N LYS A 1 28.61 1.65 -16.32
CA LYS A 1 29.65 2.67 -15.98
C LYS A 1 29.26 4.11 -16.38
N LYS A 2 28.91 4.43 -17.65
CA LYS A 2 28.51 5.81 -18.06
C LYS A 2 27.27 6.37 -17.35
N PHE A 3 26.23 5.57 -17.13
CA PHE A 3 25.00 6.04 -16.47
C PHE A 3 25.21 6.39 -14.99
N PHE A 4 25.97 5.57 -14.28
CA PHE A 4 26.32 5.82 -12.88
C PHE A 4 27.15 7.10 -12.73
N PHE A 5 28.06 7.36 -13.68
CA PHE A 5 28.83 8.61 -13.75
C PHE A 5 27.97 9.85 -14.05
N PHE A 6 26.95 9.72 -14.90
CA PHE A 6 26.00 10.81 -15.15
C PHE A 6 25.13 11.08 -13.91
N TYR A 7 24.64 10.03 -13.25
CA TYR A 7 23.87 10.15 -12.02
C TYR A 7 24.67 10.80 -10.89
N SER A 8 25.94 10.43 -10.71
CA SER A 8 26.79 11.01 -9.67
C SER A 8 27.05 12.50 -9.87
N LYS A 9 27.16 12.97 -11.12
CA LYS A 9 27.33 14.41 -11.42
C LYS A 9 26.02 15.20 -11.38
N ASN A 10 24.89 14.60 -11.77
CA ASN A 10 23.62 15.31 -12.00
C ASN A 10 22.46 14.79 -11.13
N LYS A 11 22.75 14.36 -9.90
CA LYS A 11 21.79 13.68 -9.00
C LYS A 11 20.42 14.37 -8.91
N LYS A 12 20.38 15.70 -8.74
CA LYS A 12 19.12 16.47 -8.63
C LYS A 12 18.26 16.36 -9.90
N ILE A 13 18.88 16.48 -11.07
CA ILE A 13 18.18 16.43 -12.36
C ILE A 13 17.70 15.01 -12.63
N SER A 14 18.55 14.00 -12.39
CA SER A 14 18.20 12.59 -12.59
C SER A 14 17.00 12.17 -11.73
N ILE A 15 16.97 12.57 -10.46
CA ILE A 15 15.84 12.26 -9.56
C ILE A 15 14.56 12.96 -10.05
N LYS A 16 14.65 14.21 -10.51
CA LYS A 16 13.50 14.95 -11.05
C LYS A 16 12.91 14.26 -12.28
N ILE A 17 13.75 13.76 -13.18
CA ILE A 17 13.32 13.01 -14.38
C ILE A 17 12.74 11.65 -13.97
N LEU A 18 13.41 10.93 -13.07
CA LEU A 18 12.94 9.63 -12.59
C LEU A 18 11.55 9.75 -11.95
N LYS A 19 11.32 10.78 -11.13
CA LYS A 19 10.02 11.03 -10.50
C LYS A 19 8.92 11.20 -11.54
N LYS A 20 9.15 12.02 -12.58
CA LYS A 20 8.19 12.19 -13.68
C LYS A 20 7.88 10.89 -14.41
N ILE A 21 8.87 10.02 -14.60
CA ILE A 21 8.67 8.72 -15.27
C ILE A 21 7.89 7.77 -14.35
N CYS A 22 8.19 7.75 -13.06
CA CYS A 22 7.51 6.92 -12.07
C CYS A 22 6.04 7.32 -11.88
N ASP A 23 5.72 8.61 -11.93
CA ASP A 23 4.34 9.10 -11.75
C ASP A 23 3.36 8.54 -12.80
N GLN A 24 3.86 8.20 -13.99
CA GLN A 24 3.04 7.69 -15.11
C GLN A 24 3.02 6.16 -15.23
N LYS A 25 3.89 5.45 -14.50
CA LYS A 25 4.09 4.01 -14.66
C LYS A 25 3.71 3.26 -13.39
N SER A 26 3.22 2.04 -13.57
CA SER A 26 3.08 1.05 -12.51
C SER A 26 4.16 -0.01 -12.59
N ILE A 27 4.34 -0.71 -11.47
CA ILE A 27 5.17 -1.92 -11.36
C ILE A 27 4.30 -3.09 -10.95
N LEU A 28 4.73 -4.30 -11.29
CA LEU A 28 4.17 -5.53 -10.74
C LEU A 28 5.04 -5.98 -9.57
N LEU A 29 4.42 -6.21 -8.43
CA LEU A 29 5.06 -6.75 -7.23
C LEU A 29 4.64 -8.20 -7.05
N ASN A 30 5.61 -9.07 -6.76
CA ASN A 30 5.40 -10.50 -6.61
C ASN A 30 6.13 -11.04 -5.37
N ARG A 31 5.48 -11.90 -4.57
CA ARG A 31 6.12 -12.66 -3.50
C ARG A 31 6.10 -14.15 -3.85
N ALA A 32 7.27 -14.79 -3.80
CA ALA A 32 7.38 -16.23 -4.00
C ALA A 32 7.20 -16.96 -2.66
N PRO A 33 6.53 -18.13 -2.63
CA PRO A 33 5.83 -18.80 -3.72
C PRO A 33 4.46 -18.16 -4.03
N THR A 34 4.10 -18.09 -5.32
CA THR A 34 2.78 -17.58 -5.75
C THR A 34 1.73 -18.69 -5.72
N LEU A 35 0.85 -18.67 -4.71
CA LEU A 35 -0.21 -19.68 -4.57
C LEU A 35 -1.48 -19.32 -5.35
N HIS A 36 -1.73 -18.04 -5.59
CA HIS A 36 -2.95 -17.54 -6.22
C HIS A 36 -2.72 -16.22 -6.94
N ARG A 37 -3.65 -15.82 -7.82
CA ARG A 37 -3.55 -14.59 -8.63
C ARG A 37 -3.25 -13.34 -7.82
N MET A 38 -3.73 -13.27 -6.58
CA MET A 38 -3.53 -12.10 -5.70
C MET A 38 -2.08 -11.92 -5.23
N GLY A 39 -1.24 -12.94 -5.40
CA GLY A 39 0.20 -12.88 -5.11
C GLY A 39 1.00 -12.10 -6.15
N ILE A 40 0.35 -11.56 -7.20
CA ILE A 40 0.93 -10.60 -8.14
C ILE A 40 -0.07 -9.46 -8.31
N GLN A 41 0.36 -8.23 -8.01
CA GLN A 41 -0.46 -7.03 -8.17
C GLN A 41 0.38 -5.87 -8.67
N SER A 42 -0.30 -4.91 -9.27
CA SER A 42 0.27 -3.68 -9.77
C SER A 42 0.15 -2.56 -8.74
N PHE A 43 1.21 -1.76 -8.63
CA PHE A 43 1.27 -0.58 -7.77
C PHE A 43 1.84 0.62 -8.50
N LYS A 44 1.36 1.81 -8.11
CA LYS A 44 2.02 3.07 -8.45
C LYS A 44 3.30 3.22 -7.65
N ILE A 45 4.33 3.78 -8.28
CA ILE A 45 5.66 3.89 -7.69
C ILE A 45 5.76 5.19 -6.89
N LEU A 46 6.14 5.10 -5.61
CA LEU A 46 6.59 6.24 -4.83
C LEU A 46 8.10 6.10 -4.56
N LEU A 47 8.90 7.04 -5.05
CA LEU A 47 10.34 7.04 -4.83
C LEU A 47 10.65 7.37 -3.36
N THR A 48 11.31 6.44 -2.67
CA THR A 48 11.83 6.60 -1.31
C THR A 48 13.37 6.56 -1.34
N GLN A 49 14.00 7.01 -0.24
CA GLN A 49 15.46 6.93 -0.09
C GLN A 49 15.92 5.58 0.49
N ASP A 50 14.98 4.80 1.01
CA ASP A 50 15.23 3.53 1.67
C ASP A 50 15.63 2.45 0.65
N LYS A 51 16.37 1.44 1.12
CA LYS A 51 16.72 0.26 0.31
C LYS A 51 15.67 -0.85 0.41
N THR A 52 14.61 -0.62 1.16
CA THR A 52 13.52 -1.56 1.39
C THR A 52 12.27 -1.15 0.62
N ILE A 53 11.49 -2.15 0.21
CA ILE A 53 10.18 -1.92 -0.41
C ILE A 53 9.20 -1.63 0.71
N LYS A 54 8.46 -0.52 0.59
CA LYS A 54 7.34 -0.22 1.49
C LYS A 54 6.06 -0.71 0.84
N LEU A 55 5.35 -1.59 1.54
CA LEU A 55 4.07 -2.15 1.11
C LEU A 55 2.95 -1.67 2.03
N HIS A 56 1.75 -1.50 1.48
CA HIS A 56 0.58 -1.13 2.25
C HIS A 56 0.10 -2.30 3.13
N PRO A 57 -0.15 -2.11 4.45
CA PRO A 57 -0.48 -3.21 5.37
C PRO A 57 -1.70 -4.04 4.97
N LEU A 58 -2.75 -3.40 4.43
CA LEU A 58 -3.96 -4.12 4.00
C LEU A 58 -3.74 -5.10 2.84
N VAL A 59 -2.63 -4.98 2.12
CA VAL A 59 -2.33 -5.84 0.98
C VAL A 59 -1.44 -7.02 1.42
N CYS A 60 -0.86 -7.00 2.62
CA CYS A 60 0.03 -8.06 3.12
C CYS A 60 -0.68 -9.42 3.19
N LEU A 61 -1.95 -9.46 3.60
CA LEU A 61 -2.78 -10.66 3.57
C LEU A 61 -2.82 -11.31 2.18
N SER A 62 -3.00 -10.49 1.14
CA SER A 62 -3.07 -10.96 -0.25
C SER A 62 -1.75 -11.50 -0.80
N TYR A 63 -0.63 -11.19 -0.14
CA TYR A 63 0.69 -11.77 -0.44
C TYR A 63 1.08 -12.87 0.55
N ASN A 64 0.25 -13.12 1.57
CA ASN A 64 0.57 -13.92 2.75
C ASN A 64 1.89 -13.47 3.44
N ALA A 65 2.21 -12.18 3.35
CA ALA A 65 3.50 -11.61 3.72
C ALA A 65 3.50 -10.99 5.11
N ASP A 66 4.65 -11.04 5.76
CA ASP A 66 4.98 -10.35 7.00
C ASP A 66 6.25 -9.51 6.85
N PHE A 67 6.62 -8.77 7.88
CA PHE A 67 7.74 -7.81 7.84
C PHE A 67 8.93 -8.28 8.71
N ASP A 68 9.23 -9.57 8.67
CA ASP A 68 10.31 -10.21 9.44
C ASP A 68 11.60 -10.50 8.61
N GLY A 69 11.55 -10.26 7.29
CA GLY A 69 12.65 -10.56 6.37
C GLY A 69 12.23 -10.98 4.96
N ASP A 70 10.92 -11.06 4.71
CA ASP A 70 10.34 -11.35 3.41
C ASP A 70 10.95 -10.54 2.24
N GLN A 71 11.14 -11.22 1.11
CA GLN A 71 11.64 -10.63 -0.12
C GLN A 71 10.57 -10.66 -1.21
N MET A 72 10.50 -9.59 -1.99
CA MET A 72 9.58 -9.46 -3.12
C MET A 72 10.31 -9.04 -4.39
N ALA A 73 9.87 -9.58 -5.51
CA ALA A 73 10.36 -9.22 -6.83
C ALA A 73 9.52 -8.07 -7.42
N ILE A 74 10.19 -7.12 -8.05
CA ILE A 74 9.56 -6.03 -8.79
C ILE A 74 9.80 -6.24 -10.29
N HIS A 75 8.73 -6.24 -11.08
CA HIS A 75 8.78 -6.31 -12.53
C HIS A 75 8.24 -5.02 -13.14
N LEU A 76 8.88 -4.55 -14.21
CA LEU A 76 8.47 -3.35 -14.93
C LEU A 76 7.79 -3.72 -16.26
N PRO A 77 6.49 -3.42 -16.44
CA PRO A 77 5.84 -3.60 -17.74
C PRO A 77 6.41 -2.60 -18.77
N LEU A 78 6.89 -3.11 -19.90
CA LEU A 78 7.56 -2.29 -20.93
C LEU A 78 6.64 -1.91 -22.08
N THR A 79 5.83 -2.84 -22.59
CA THR A 79 4.94 -2.58 -23.74
C THR A 79 3.75 -1.72 -23.33
N ILE A 80 3.16 -0.99 -24.29
CA ILE A 80 1.96 -0.17 -24.03
C ILE A 80 0.84 -1.06 -23.49
N ASN A 81 0.59 -2.21 -24.13
CA ASN A 81 -0.48 -3.11 -23.72
C ASN A 81 -0.28 -3.62 -22.28
N ALA A 82 0.94 -4.00 -21.90
CA ALA A 82 1.24 -4.44 -20.54
C ALA A 82 1.10 -3.30 -19.52
N GLN A 83 1.47 -2.06 -19.88
CA GLN A 83 1.28 -0.91 -19.00
C GLN A 83 -0.21 -0.59 -18.80
N VAL A 84 -1.02 -0.69 -19.85
CA VAL A 84 -2.47 -0.54 -19.79
C VAL A 84 -3.07 -1.63 -18.89
N GLU A 85 -2.78 -2.90 -19.15
CA GLU A 85 -3.25 -4.02 -18.33
C GLU A 85 -2.84 -3.88 -16.86
N SER A 86 -1.59 -3.51 -16.61
CA SER A 86 -1.07 -3.27 -15.25
C SER A 86 -1.83 -2.15 -14.53
N ASN A 87 -2.19 -1.08 -15.24
CA ASN A 87 -2.90 0.06 -14.64
C ASN A 87 -4.39 -0.17 -14.45
N TYR A 88 -5.04 -0.94 -15.32
CA TYR A 88 -6.50 -1.09 -15.34
C TYR A 88 -7.00 -2.43 -14.81
N LEU A 89 -6.23 -3.50 -14.88
CA LEU A 89 -6.66 -4.83 -14.42
C LEU A 89 -5.90 -5.28 -13.17
N LEU A 90 -4.59 -5.12 -13.17
CA LEU A 90 -3.74 -5.66 -12.09
C LEU A 90 -3.59 -4.71 -10.91
N LEU A 91 -4.03 -3.45 -11.01
CA LEU A 91 -3.88 -2.46 -9.95
C LEU A 91 -4.49 -2.98 -8.65
N SER A 92 -3.77 -2.87 -7.54
CA SER A 92 -4.21 -3.39 -6.23
C SER A 92 -5.60 -2.89 -5.81
N MET A 93 -5.97 -1.66 -6.18
CA MET A 93 -7.30 -1.08 -5.93
C MET A 93 -8.44 -1.84 -6.61
N ASN A 94 -8.18 -2.61 -7.66
CA ASN A 94 -9.19 -3.41 -8.35
C ASN A 94 -9.31 -4.82 -7.77
N ASN A 95 -8.35 -5.22 -6.94
CA ASN A 95 -8.23 -6.57 -6.38
C ASN A 95 -8.64 -6.55 -4.89
N ILE A 96 -9.89 -6.15 -4.62
CA ILE A 96 -10.42 -6.00 -3.26
C ILE A 96 -11.07 -7.29 -2.74
N ILE A 97 -11.58 -8.10 -3.65
CA ILE A 97 -12.40 -9.28 -3.36
C ILE A 97 -11.64 -10.54 -3.76
N SER A 98 -11.77 -11.58 -2.95
CA SER A 98 -11.21 -12.89 -3.23
C SER A 98 -11.91 -13.56 -4.41
N PRO A 99 -11.15 -14.06 -5.40
CA PRO A 99 -11.72 -14.74 -6.55
C PRO A 99 -12.32 -16.11 -6.20
N SER A 100 -11.94 -16.72 -5.07
CA SER A 100 -12.38 -18.07 -4.71
C SER A 100 -13.73 -18.10 -3.99
N ASN A 101 -13.99 -17.12 -3.11
CA ASN A 101 -15.15 -17.11 -2.23
C ASN A 101 -15.92 -15.78 -2.20
N GLY A 102 -15.46 -14.73 -2.89
CA GLY A 102 -16.16 -13.44 -2.94
C GLY A 102 -16.04 -12.60 -1.67
N GLU A 103 -15.24 -13.01 -0.70
CA GLU A 103 -15.01 -12.24 0.53
C GLU A 103 -13.98 -11.12 0.33
N PRO A 104 -14.06 -10.00 1.06
CA PRO A 104 -13.07 -8.94 0.98
C PRO A 104 -11.71 -9.42 1.50
N ILE A 105 -10.62 -9.11 0.78
CA ILE A 105 -9.24 -9.46 1.19
C ILE A 105 -8.55 -8.30 1.92
N ILE A 106 -8.91 -7.06 1.62
CA ILE A 106 -8.33 -5.85 2.22
C ILE A 106 -8.95 -5.51 3.58
N ILE A 107 -9.04 -6.49 4.46
CA ILE A 107 -9.57 -6.33 5.82
C ILE A 107 -8.44 -5.84 6.75
N PRO A 108 -8.68 -4.86 7.64
CA PRO A 108 -7.71 -4.50 8.67
C PRO A 108 -7.40 -5.68 9.59
N THR A 109 -6.15 -5.80 10.01
CA THR A 109 -5.68 -6.89 10.89
C THR A 109 -4.93 -6.33 12.10
N GLN A 110 -4.74 -7.19 13.10
CA GLN A 110 -3.87 -6.96 14.26
C GLN A 110 -4.13 -5.59 14.92
N ASP A 111 -3.15 -4.69 14.91
CA ASP A 111 -3.17 -3.42 15.63
C ASP A 111 -4.30 -2.49 15.18
N ILE A 112 -4.69 -2.53 13.90
CA ILE A 112 -5.79 -1.70 13.41
C ILE A 112 -7.10 -2.14 14.05
N VAL A 113 -7.33 -3.45 14.12
CA VAL A 113 -8.52 -4.03 14.76
C VAL A 113 -8.50 -3.75 16.26
N MET A 114 -7.34 -3.92 16.90
CA MET A 114 -7.18 -3.64 18.33
C MET A 114 -7.45 -2.17 18.66
N GLY A 115 -6.93 -1.23 17.85
CA GLY A 115 -7.16 0.20 18.03
C GLY A 115 -8.64 0.58 17.93
N ILE A 116 -9.34 0.06 16.91
CA ILE A 116 -10.78 0.27 16.75
C ILE A 116 -11.55 -0.35 17.93
N TYR A 117 -11.20 -1.58 18.32
CA TYR A 117 -11.83 -2.25 19.45
C TYR A 117 -11.67 -1.44 20.75
N CYS A 118 -10.46 -1.01 21.09
CA CYS A 118 -10.21 -0.20 22.28
C CYS A 118 -11.00 1.12 22.29
N LEU A 119 -11.13 1.79 21.14
CA LEU A 119 -11.87 3.05 21.01
C LEU A 119 -13.40 2.87 21.08
N THR A 120 -13.90 1.72 20.64
CA THR A 120 -15.34 1.41 20.63
C THR A 120 -15.79 0.61 21.84
N PHE A 121 -14.86 0.14 22.68
CA PHE A 121 -15.17 -0.62 23.86
C PHE A 121 -15.90 0.26 24.88
N ASN A 122 -17.13 -0.13 25.20
CA ASN A 122 -17.99 0.67 26.05
C ASN A 122 -17.62 0.44 27.52
N TYR A 123 -17.02 1.44 28.15
CA TYR A 123 -16.94 1.46 29.62
C TYR A 123 -18.22 2.11 30.15
N ASN A 124 -18.71 1.68 31.31
CA ASN A 124 -19.88 2.27 31.95
C ASN A 124 -19.56 3.74 32.33
N TYR A 125 -19.91 4.67 31.45
CA TYR A 125 -19.76 6.10 31.66
C TYR A 125 -21.11 6.77 31.92
N ASP A 126 -21.05 7.92 32.56
CA ASP A 126 -22.18 8.83 32.66
C ASP A 126 -22.63 9.30 31.27
N TYR A 127 -23.94 9.43 31.06
CA TYR A 127 -24.49 9.84 29.77
C TYR A 127 -24.23 11.32 29.50
N ILE A 128 -23.31 11.61 28.57
CA ILE A 128 -23.10 12.94 28.01
C ILE A 128 -23.72 12.98 26.61
N ILE A 129 -24.54 14.01 26.34
CA ILE A 129 -25.21 14.20 25.05
C ILE A 129 -24.43 15.24 24.25
N PHE A 130 -24.07 14.87 23.01
CA PHE A 130 -23.44 15.76 22.03
C PHE A 130 -24.36 15.94 20.83
N TYR A 131 -24.39 17.13 20.24
CA TYR A 131 -25.19 17.44 19.04
C TYR A 131 -24.37 17.30 17.76
N HIS A 132 -23.05 17.49 17.85
CA HIS A 132 -22.15 17.46 16.69
C HIS A 132 -20.84 16.70 16.97
N ILE A 133 -20.28 16.08 15.92
CA ILE A 133 -18.99 15.36 15.99
C ILE A 133 -17.85 16.24 16.51
N ASN A 134 -17.88 17.54 16.21
CA ASN A 134 -16.87 18.49 16.66
C ASN A 134 -16.87 18.67 18.18
N GLU A 135 -18.03 18.57 18.83
CA GLU A 135 -18.13 18.65 20.29
C GLU A 135 -17.49 17.42 20.94
N VAL A 136 -17.73 16.24 20.37
CA VAL A 136 -17.08 14.98 20.79
C VAL A 136 -15.57 15.09 20.65
N LEU A 137 -15.07 15.60 19.51
CA LEU A 137 -13.63 15.77 19.27
C LEU A 137 -13.00 16.78 20.23
N ASN A 138 -13.66 17.91 20.49
CA ASN A 138 -13.17 18.90 21.45
C ASN A 138 -13.12 18.30 22.86
N TYR A 139 -14.17 17.58 23.27
CA TYR A 139 -14.21 16.91 24.57
C TYR A 139 -13.10 15.85 24.70
N PHE A 140 -12.88 15.05 23.66
CA PHE A 140 -11.81 14.05 23.63
C PHE A 140 -10.40 14.66 23.66
N ASN A 141 -10.17 15.82 23.04
CA ASN A 141 -8.85 16.44 23.00
C ASN A 141 -8.50 17.23 24.27
N ILE A 142 -9.51 17.65 25.05
CA ILE A 142 -9.31 18.38 26.31
C ILE A 142 -9.01 17.43 27.47
N ASN A 143 -9.59 16.23 27.44
CA ASN A 143 -9.39 15.19 28.45
C ASN A 143 -8.28 14.23 28.03
#